data_AF-A0A954U6M3-F1
#
_entry.id   AF-A0A954U6M3-F1
#
_cell.length_a   1.000
_cell.length_b   1.000
_cell.length_c   1.000
_cell.angle_alpha   90.00
_cell.angle_beta   90.00
_cell.angle_gamma   90.00
#
_symmetry.space_group_name_H-M   'P 1'
#
loop_
_entity.id
_entity.type
_entity.pdbx_description
1 polymer ?
#
loop_
_entity_poly.entity_id
_entity_poly.type
_entity_poly.pdbx_seq_one_letter_code
_entity_poly.pdbx_strand_id
1 'polypeptide(L)'
;MTAFIPRAAWLNLCYLLTLGVWASGSVSAQVGKDEANTPTAERRATLTKVAVADQENTPPTERRATLKKDSAKSKGVSPSPFGGLGLPALDGAAAGKKATFTAFYELETAGKVGRISITADIAPGWHLYSTTQPEGGPMATKLKLLSESVNLTGPFIPDHAPDIGSDKAWPKLPIEEHHDVVTWTAPFTVAKELKPEQDTLQVSLDGQVCMTGGSCVPVSEKLTANFKGRYGETPRSDSLRITGTQATWTASIAPAQVKPGDLAVISLTADTDEGYHIYPFVEEDTDYRTVIVATSKAGLRFGKPQTKAATEVDDRLDTPITFHSGDVTWRIPIRVPPSAEAGEYPLELQVGFMTCNDRSCSARSGLSVAGKLTVTSAPSTPDVALPLT
;
A
#
# COMPACT_ATOMS: atom_id res chain seq x y z
N MET A 1 -14.85 -32.20 -51.25
CA MET A 1 -14.68 -33.38 -52.14
C MET A 1 -14.19 -34.56 -51.29
N THR A 2 -14.46 -35.80 -51.73
CA THR A 2 -14.29 -37.04 -50.95
C THR A 2 -13.14 -37.93 -51.44
N ALA A 3 -12.85 -38.98 -50.64
CA ALA A 3 -11.98 -40.14 -50.88
C ALA A 3 -10.52 -39.96 -50.39
N PHE A 4 -9.88 -40.96 -49.74
CA PHE A 4 -10.01 -42.41 -49.91
C PHE A 4 -10.18 -43.26 -48.61
N ILE A 5 -10.95 -44.36 -48.77
CA ILE A 5 -10.96 -45.67 -48.10
C ILE A 5 -9.57 -46.20 -47.63
N PRO A 6 -9.44 -47.19 -46.70
CA PRO A 6 -10.45 -48.07 -46.05
C PRO A 6 -10.32 -48.05 -44.48
N ARG A 7 -10.56 -49.06 -43.60
CA ARG A 7 -10.88 -50.52 -43.68
C ARG A 7 -11.39 -51.08 -42.31
N ALA A 8 -12.42 -51.94 -42.31
CA ALA A 8 -12.73 -53.03 -41.33
C ALA A 8 -12.87 -52.72 -39.79
N ALA A 9 -13.68 -53.41 -38.97
CA ALA A 9 -14.75 -54.40 -39.23
C ALA A 9 -15.59 -54.71 -37.95
N TRP A 10 -16.92 -54.87 -38.12
CA TRP A 10 -17.82 -55.81 -37.39
C TRP A 10 -18.07 -55.60 -35.87
N LEU A 11 -19.22 -55.98 -35.28
CA LEU A 11 -20.62 -56.14 -35.73
C LEU A 11 -21.52 -56.36 -34.47
N ASN A 12 -22.72 -55.76 -34.37
CA ASN A 12 -23.92 -56.27 -33.65
C ASN A 12 -25.01 -55.19 -33.42
N LEU A 13 -26.26 -55.43 -33.89
CA LEU A 13 -27.49 -54.78 -33.38
C LEU A 13 -28.77 -55.50 -33.90
N CYS A 14 -29.92 -55.28 -33.24
CA CYS A 14 -31.31 -55.68 -33.61
C CYS A 14 -31.60 -57.21 -33.54
N TYR A 15 -32.82 -57.74 -33.32
CA TYR A 15 -34.22 -57.27 -33.07
C TYR A 15 -34.99 -58.50 -32.45
N LEU A 16 -36.18 -58.52 -31.81
CA LEU A 16 -37.37 -57.66 -31.54
C LEU A 16 -37.72 -57.74 -30.01
N LEU A 17 -38.66 -57.05 -29.33
CA LEU A 17 -39.96 -56.35 -29.58
C LEU A 17 -41.24 -57.21 -29.41
N THR A 18 -41.98 -57.07 -28.29
CA THR A 18 -43.47 -56.81 -28.19
C THR A 18 -44.02 -56.72 -26.74
N LEU A 19 -44.83 -55.68 -26.48
CA LEU A 19 -46.10 -55.58 -25.67
C LEU A 19 -46.31 -56.43 -24.38
N GLY A 20 -46.85 -55.92 -23.25
CA GLY A 20 -47.31 -54.58 -22.86
C GLY A 20 -48.23 -54.60 -21.59
N VAL A 21 -48.78 -53.43 -21.19
CA VAL A 21 -49.87 -53.18 -20.19
C VAL A 21 -49.53 -53.02 -18.69
N TRP A 22 -49.70 -51.78 -18.20
CA TRP A 22 -50.16 -51.27 -16.88
C TRP A 22 -49.78 -51.96 -15.53
N ALA A 23 -49.07 -51.21 -14.68
CA ALA A 23 -49.38 -51.04 -13.24
C ALA A 23 -48.80 -49.71 -12.71
N SER A 24 -49.46 -49.06 -11.75
CA SER A 24 -48.98 -47.80 -11.13
C SER A 24 -48.17 -48.07 -9.86
N GLY A 25 -47.04 -47.38 -9.67
CA GLY A 25 -46.24 -47.47 -8.45
C GLY A 25 -45.13 -46.42 -8.38
N SER A 26 -45.18 -45.56 -7.37
CA SER A 26 -44.25 -44.43 -7.20
C SER A 26 -42.96 -44.84 -6.49
N VAL A 27 -41.81 -44.34 -6.96
CA VAL A 27 -40.68 -43.83 -6.14
C VAL A 27 -39.73 -43.07 -7.07
N SER A 28 -39.29 -41.88 -6.66
CA SER A 28 -38.48 -40.99 -7.51
C SER A 28 -36.98 -41.16 -7.26
N ALA A 29 -36.20 -41.29 -8.33
CA ALA A 29 -34.77 -40.99 -8.32
C ALA A 29 -34.32 -40.41 -9.68
N GLN A 30 -33.59 -39.29 -9.62
CA GLN A 30 -32.73 -38.73 -10.67
C GLN A 30 -33.30 -38.54 -12.09
N VAL A 31 -33.60 -37.28 -12.43
CA VAL A 31 -33.38 -36.72 -13.77
C VAL A 31 -32.36 -35.59 -13.61
N GLY A 32 -31.30 -35.59 -14.42
CA GLY A 32 -30.30 -34.52 -14.45
C GLY A 32 -30.46 -33.65 -15.70
N LYS A 33 -30.48 -32.33 -15.50
CA LYS A 33 -30.31 -31.21 -16.44
C LYS A 33 -30.31 -29.91 -15.61
N ASP A 34 -29.56 -28.85 -15.91
CA ASP A 34 -28.76 -28.52 -17.10
C ASP A 34 -27.32 -28.08 -16.75
N GLU A 35 -26.43 -28.02 -17.74
CA GLU A 35 -25.10 -27.43 -17.60
C GLU A 35 -25.19 -25.90 -17.55
N ALA A 36 -24.74 -25.31 -16.43
CA ALA A 36 -24.54 -23.87 -16.29
C ALA A 36 -23.12 -23.58 -15.77
N ASN A 37 -22.43 -22.65 -16.43
CA ASN A 37 -21.02 -22.31 -16.16
C ASN A 37 -20.74 -22.08 -14.66
N THR A 38 -19.77 -22.82 -14.12
CA THR A 38 -19.19 -22.51 -12.80
C THR A 38 -18.37 -21.23 -12.92
N PRO A 39 -18.67 -20.15 -12.16
CA PRO A 39 -17.77 -19.01 -12.06
C PRO A 39 -16.51 -19.45 -11.30
N THR A 40 -15.34 -19.24 -11.88
CA THR A 40 -14.07 -19.48 -11.18
C THR A 40 -14.06 -18.70 -9.87
N ALA A 41 -13.90 -19.39 -8.73
CA ALA A 41 -13.87 -18.74 -7.42
C ALA A 41 -12.62 -17.84 -7.31
N GLU A 42 -12.82 -16.53 -7.49
CA GLU A 42 -11.76 -15.54 -7.26
C GLU A 42 -11.25 -15.65 -5.83
N ARG A 43 -9.93 -15.80 -5.68
CA ARG A 43 -9.27 -15.84 -4.37
C ARG A 43 -9.26 -14.44 -3.75
N ARG A 44 -10.39 -14.08 -3.15
CA ARG A 44 -10.54 -12.93 -2.24
C ARG A 44 -9.77 -13.20 -0.95
N ALA A 45 -9.00 -12.23 -0.48
CA ALA A 45 -8.28 -12.33 0.80
C ALA A 45 -8.76 -11.24 1.75
N THR A 46 -9.00 -11.58 3.03
CA THR A 46 -9.31 -10.58 4.06
C THR A 46 -8.08 -9.75 4.40
N LEU A 47 -8.25 -8.44 4.52
CA LEU A 47 -7.24 -7.50 5.01
C LEU A 47 -7.48 -7.25 6.50
N THR A 48 -6.41 -7.27 7.28
CA THR A 48 -6.42 -7.14 8.74
C THR A 48 -6.76 -5.71 9.17
N LYS A 49 -7.37 -5.52 10.35
CA LYS A 49 -7.55 -4.19 10.98
C LYS A 49 -6.97 -4.13 12.40
N VAL A 50 -6.56 -2.94 12.83
CA VAL A 50 -5.84 -2.63 14.08
C VAL A 50 -6.47 -1.40 14.74
N ALA A 51 -6.72 -1.42 16.05
CA ALA A 51 -7.24 -0.27 16.79
C ALA A 51 -6.10 0.59 17.38
N VAL A 52 -6.25 1.92 17.35
CA VAL A 52 -5.42 2.85 18.13
C VAL A 52 -6.34 3.92 18.75
N ALA A 53 -6.13 4.24 20.03
CA ALA A 53 -6.86 5.27 20.74
C ALA A 53 -5.88 6.13 21.56
N ASP A 54 -5.82 7.42 21.24
CA ASP A 54 -5.06 8.41 22.03
C ASP A 54 -5.86 8.83 23.27
N GLN A 55 -5.16 9.12 24.37
CA GLN A 55 -5.78 9.73 25.55
C GLN A 55 -5.66 11.26 25.52
N GLU A 56 -6.75 11.93 25.93
CA GLU A 56 -6.84 13.39 25.98
C GLU A 56 -5.85 14.00 26.98
N ASN A 57 -5.43 15.25 26.71
CA ASN A 57 -4.54 16.01 27.58
C ASN A 57 -5.11 17.43 27.78
N THR A 58 -5.46 17.79 29.02
CA THR A 58 -6.29 18.98 29.31
C THR A 58 -5.44 20.25 29.57
N PRO A 59 -5.72 21.40 28.93
CA PRO A 59 -4.91 22.62 29.06
C PRO A 59 -5.44 23.60 30.15
N PRO A 60 -4.54 24.28 30.90
CA PRO A 60 -4.92 25.37 31.81
C PRO A 60 -4.45 26.77 31.37
N THR A 61 -5.41 27.59 30.92
CA THR A 61 -5.51 29.07 31.08
C THR A 61 -4.37 30.01 30.66
N GLU A 62 -4.69 31.00 29.82
CA GLU A 62 -3.88 32.21 29.57
C GLU A 62 -3.68 33.09 30.82
N ARG A 63 -2.61 33.92 30.80
CA ARG A 63 -2.64 35.27 31.38
C ARG A 63 -1.95 36.28 30.46
N ARG A 64 -2.69 37.28 29.99
CA ARG A 64 -2.16 38.44 29.26
C ARG A 64 -1.28 39.32 30.16
N ALA A 65 -0.17 39.82 29.61
CA ALA A 65 0.54 40.99 30.11
C ALA A 65 0.93 41.89 28.93
N THR A 66 0.64 43.19 29.03
CA THR A 66 0.87 44.17 27.96
C THR A 66 2.28 44.75 28.00
N LEU A 67 2.98 44.79 26.86
CA LEU A 67 4.25 45.50 26.72
C LEU A 67 4.03 46.92 26.14
N LYS A 68 4.60 47.92 26.81
CA LYS A 68 4.79 49.26 26.25
C LYS A 68 5.95 49.28 25.25
N LYS A 69 5.92 50.26 24.35
CA LYS A 69 6.90 50.48 23.29
C LYS A 69 7.77 51.70 23.62
N ASP A 70 9.04 51.47 23.89
CA ASP A 70 10.06 52.52 24.03
C ASP A 70 11.35 52.10 23.30
N SER A 71 12.17 53.08 22.90
CA SER A 71 13.27 52.89 21.94
C SER A 71 14.64 53.33 22.47
N ALA A 72 15.65 52.46 22.40
CA ALA A 72 17.05 52.85 22.60
C ALA A 72 18.04 51.94 21.84
N LYS A 73 19.13 52.52 21.34
CA LYS A 73 20.32 51.81 20.85
C LYS A 73 21.28 51.53 22.02
N SER A 74 22.03 50.44 21.96
CA SER A 74 23.51 50.49 21.97
C SER A 74 24.13 49.09 21.77
N LYS A 75 25.46 49.02 21.73
CA LYS A 75 26.26 47.82 21.40
C LYS A 75 26.78 47.15 22.69
N GLY A 76 26.96 45.83 22.66
CA GLY A 76 27.79 45.12 23.63
C GLY A 76 27.31 43.68 23.86
N VAL A 77 28.12 42.69 23.46
CA VAL A 77 27.84 41.28 23.78
C VAL A 77 28.52 40.93 25.10
N SER A 78 27.72 40.51 26.08
CA SER A 78 28.14 39.88 27.32
C SER A 78 27.03 38.91 27.76
N PRO A 79 27.32 37.71 28.27
CA PRO A 79 26.32 36.65 28.42
C PRO A 79 25.31 36.94 29.54
N SER A 80 24.04 36.57 29.31
CA SER A 80 22.97 36.61 30.32
C SER A 80 22.61 35.21 30.83
N PRO A 81 22.17 35.03 32.09
CA PRO A 81 22.38 33.79 32.84
C PRO A 81 21.23 32.77 32.77
N PHE A 82 20.37 32.82 31.74
CA PHE A 82 19.27 31.86 31.58
C PHE A 82 19.64 30.80 30.54
N GLY A 83 20.00 29.60 31.02
CA GLY A 83 20.33 28.47 30.17
C GLY A 83 19.11 27.68 29.69
N GLY A 84 19.33 26.75 28.75
CA GLY A 84 18.46 25.58 28.61
C GLY A 84 17.53 25.49 27.38
N LEU A 85 17.62 26.37 26.39
CA LEU A 85 16.99 26.18 25.07
C LEU A 85 17.97 26.52 23.94
N GLY A 86 18.95 25.64 23.73
CA GLY A 86 19.81 25.68 22.55
C GLY A 86 19.13 24.99 21.37
N LEU A 87 18.94 25.72 20.27
CA LEU A 87 18.87 25.08 18.95
C LEU A 87 20.22 24.38 18.69
N PRO A 88 20.27 23.24 17.98
CA PRO A 88 21.54 22.65 17.57
C PRO A 88 22.33 23.69 16.78
N ALA A 89 23.60 23.89 17.16
CA ALA A 89 24.43 24.88 16.50
C ALA A 89 24.67 24.47 15.05
N LEU A 90 24.52 25.42 14.12
CA LEU A 90 24.88 25.23 12.71
C LEU A 90 26.40 25.35 12.57
N ASP A 91 27.10 24.35 13.10
CA ASP A 91 28.55 24.28 13.25
C ASP A 91 29.25 24.04 11.90
N GLY A 92 29.35 25.11 11.12
CA GLY A 92 30.23 25.21 9.97
C GLY A 92 29.68 24.60 8.68
N ALA A 93 29.81 25.35 7.58
CA ALA A 93 29.56 24.83 6.25
C ALA A 93 30.67 23.86 5.80
N ALA A 94 30.59 22.61 6.27
CA ALA A 94 31.20 21.51 5.54
C ALA A 94 30.59 21.46 4.13
N ALA A 95 31.40 21.16 3.11
CA ALA A 95 30.89 20.95 1.76
C ALA A 95 30.02 19.67 1.75
N GLY A 96 28.70 19.85 1.86
CA GLY A 96 27.76 18.79 2.18
C GLY A 96 27.78 17.61 1.21
N LYS A 97 27.56 16.40 1.75
CA LYS A 97 27.22 15.24 0.93
C LYS A 97 25.94 15.54 0.15
N LYS A 98 25.93 15.19 -1.14
CA LYS A 98 24.86 15.55 -2.10
C LYS A 98 23.56 14.78 -1.84
N ALA A 99 23.73 13.54 -1.39
CA ALA A 99 22.75 12.79 -0.64
C ALA A 99 23.48 12.03 0.48
N THR A 100 22.77 11.66 1.53
CA THR A 100 23.22 10.70 2.55
C THR A 100 22.26 9.53 2.60
N PHE A 101 22.79 8.35 2.87
CA PHE A 101 22.04 7.11 2.81
C PHE A 101 22.11 6.39 4.16
N THR A 102 20.95 5.98 4.66
CA THR A 102 20.83 5.14 5.85
C THR A 102 20.05 3.87 5.50
N ALA A 103 20.32 2.79 6.21
CA ALA A 103 19.62 1.52 6.00
C ALA A 103 19.30 0.85 7.33
N PHE A 104 18.13 0.21 7.38
CA PHE A 104 17.61 -0.48 8.55
C PHE A 104 16.83 -1.72 8.13
N TYR A 105 16.76 -2.72 9.00
CA TYR A 105 15.81 -3.82 8.86
C TYR A 105 14.98 -3.99 10.13
N GLU A 106 13.76 -4.45 9.94
CA GLU A 106 12.83 -4.80 11.00
C GLU A 106 12.34 -6.23 10.77
N LEU A 107 12.07 -6.96 11.85
CA LEU A 107 11.51 -8.31 11.78
C LEU A 107 10.06 -8.31 12.21
N GLU A 108 9.28 -9.23 11.68
CA GLU A 108 7.97 -9.58 12.24
C GLU A 108 8.17 -10.25 13.63
N THR A 109 7.14 -10.30 14.47
CA THR A 109 7.20 -10.79 15.85
C THR A 109 7.61 -12.27 15.92
N ALA A 110 7.11 -13.13 15.02
CA ALA A 110 7.56 -14.52 14.89
C ALA A 110 8.94 -14.66 14.20
N GLY A 111 9.49 -13.58 13.65
CA GLY A 111 10.85 -13.53 13.08
C GLY A 111 11.07 -14.38 11.83
N LYS A 112 10.00 -14.76 11.11
CA LYS A 112 10.09 -15.56 9.87
C LYS A 112 10.09 -14.71 8.60
N VAL A 113 9.54 -13.50 8.70
CA VAL A 113 9.59 -12.46 7.67
C VAL A 113 10.06 -11.15 8.28
N GLY A 114 10.44 -10.21 7.43
CA GLY A 114 10.84 -8.87 7.81
C GLY A 114 10.73 -7.89 6.66
N ARG A 115 11.17 -6.66 6.87
CA ARG A 115 11.32 -5.64 5.84
C ARG A 115 12.63 -4.91 6.00
N ILE A 116 13.25 -4.54 4.88
CA ILE A 116 14.49 -3.78 4.82
C ILE A 116 14.24 -2.47 4.10
N SER A 117 14.65 -1.36 4.72
CA SER A 117 14.38 0.00 4.27
C SER A 117 15.70 0.76 4.09
N ILE A 118 15.81 1.52 3.00
CA ILE A 118 16.92 2.41 2.69
C ILE A 118 16.34 3.80 2.47
N THR A 119 16.78 4.77 3.27
CA THR A 119 16.39 6.17 3.13
C THR A 119 17.54 6.98 2.53
N ALA A 120 17.26 7.72 1.46
CA ALA A 120 18.09 8.80 0.97
C ALA A 120 17.57 10.14 1.50
N ASP A 121 18.43 10.88 2.19
CA ASP A 121 18.28 12.30 2.51
C ASP A 121 19.08 13.08 1.44
N ILE A 122 18.42 13.98 0.71
CA ILE A 122 18.92 14.58 -0.53
C ILE A 122 19.06 16.08 -0.33
N ALA A 123 20.25 16.63 -0.63
CA ALA A 123 20.51 18.06 -0.41
C ALA A 123 19.64 18.92 -1.34
N PRO A 124 19.06 20.05 -0.87
CA PRO A 124 18.22 20.92 -1.70
C PRO A 124 18.89 21.34 -3.02
N GLY A 125 18.15 21.23 -4.12
CA GLY A 125 18.67 21.44 -5.48
C GLY A 125 19.46 20.25 -6.06
N TRP A 126 19.38 19.09 -5.41
CA TRP A 126 19.82 17.80 -5.94
C TRP A 126 18.66 16.79 -5.95
N HIS A 127 18.82 15.74 -6.75
CA HIS A 127 17.86 14.66 -6.92
C HIS A 127 18.55 13.32 -7.17
N LEU A 128 17.83 12.22 -6.91
CA LEU A 128 18.14 10.88 -7.44
C LEU A 128 17.09 10.49 -8.48
N TYR A 129 17.48 9.71 -9.48
CA TYR A 129 16.52 9.10 -10.40
C TYR A 129 15.84 7.88 -9.78
N SER A 130 14.55 7.73 -10.06
CA SER A 130 13.70 6.64 -9.61
C SER A 130 14.30 5.26 -9.87
N THR A 131 13.93 4.29 -9.03
CA THR A 131 14.16 2.86 -9.29
C THR A 131 13.40 2.34 -10.52
N THR A 132 12.40 3.09 -11.01
CA THR A 132 11.62 2.78 -12.23
C THR A 132 11.99 3.61 -13.45
N GLN A 133 12.99 4.51 -13.35
CA GLN A 133 13.43 5.39 -14.45
C GLN A 133 13.73 4.55 -15.72
N PRO A 134 12.99 4.76 -16.84
CA PRO A 134 13.15 3.96 -18.04
C PRO A 134 14.56 3.99 -18.68
N GLU A 135 14.92 2.88 -19.34
CA GLU A 135 16.21 2.73 -20.04
C GLU A 135 16.38 3.70 -21.21
N GLY A 136 17.64 3.99 -21.58
CA GLY A 136 18.01 5.06 -22.50
C GLY A 136 18.01 6.46 -21.86
N GLY A 137 17.56 6.57 -20.61
CA GLY A 137 17.62 7.77 -19.77
C GLY A 137 18.92 7.92 -18.97
N PRO A 138 18.88 8.76 -17.92
CA PRO A 138 19.93 8.78 -16.90
C PRO A 138 19.93 7.50 -16.05
N MET A 139 20.93 7.33 -15.18
CA MET A 139 21.06 6.10 -14.39
C MET A 139 20.04 6.02 -13.24
N ALA A 140 19.01 5.19 -13.44
CA ALA A 140 18.08 4.73 -12.40
C ALA A 140 18.81 4.25 -11.13
N THR A 141 18.26 4.54 -9.96
CA THR A 141 18.74 3.99 -8.69
C THR A 141 18.52 2.47 -8.66
N LYS A 142 19.55 1.70 -8.32
CA LYS A 142 19.50 0.23 -8.22
C LYS A 142 19.86 -0.20 -6.81
N LEU A 143 18.95 -0.94 -6.18
CA LEU A 143 19.09 -1.45 -4.81
C LEU A 143 19.17 -2.97 -4.85
N LYS A 144 20.21 -3.54 -4.24
CA LYS A 144 20.44 -4.99 -4.26
C LYS A 144 20.83 -5.52 -2.89
N LEU A 145 20.05 -6.46 -2.36
CA LEU A 145 20.42 -7.24 -1.18
C LEU A 145 21.69 -8.07 -1.47
N LEU A 146 22.66 -8.02 -0.56
CA LEU A 146 23.92 -8.75 -0.61
C LEU A 146 24.02 -9.87 0.46
N SER A 147 23.20 -9.82 1.51
CA SER A 147 23.20 -10.82 2.59
C SER A 147 22.36 -12.06 2.26
N GLU A 148 22.98 -13.24 2.32
CA GLU A 148 22.30 -14.55 2.16
C GLU A 148 21.44 -15.00 3.36
N SER A 149 21.36 -14.21 4.44
CA SER A 149 20.57 -14.56 5.62
C SER A 149 19.06 -14.37 5.43
N VAL A 150 18.66 -13.62 4.39
CA VAL A 150 17.26 -13.40 4.02
C VAL A 150 17.09 -13.47 2.51
N ASN A 151 15.89 -13.80 2.03
CA ASN A 151 15.51 -13.71 0.62
C ASN A 151 14.48 -12.60 0.45
N LEU A 152 14.72 -11.63 -0.44
CA LEU A 152 13.68 -10.67 -0.81
C LEU A 152 12.46 -11.40 -1.39
N THR A 153 11.27 -10.93 -1.04
CA THR A 153 9.98 -11.45 -1.49
C THR A 153 9.21 -10.46 -2.35
N GLY A 154 9.74 -9.26 -2.54
CA GLY A 154 9.27 -8.22 -3.45
C GLY A 154 10.40 -7.22 -3.71
N PRO A 155 10.24 -6.30 -4.68
CA PRO A 155 11.25 -5.31 -5.02
C PRO A 155 11.46 -4.28 -3.91
N PHE A 156 12.47 -3.42 -4.09
CA PHE A 156 12.59 -2.17 -3.34
C PHE A 156 11.66 -1.11 -3.91
N ILE A 157 10.83 -0.51 -3.05
CA ILE A 157 9.72 0.34 -3.46
C ILE A 157 9.73 1.65 -2.67
N PRO A 158 9.71 2.83 -3.32
CA PRO A 158 9.66 4.11 -2.60
C PRO A 158 8.33 4.31 -1.86
N ASP A 159 8.40 5.08 -0.78
CA ASP A 159 7.29 5.55 0.05
C ASP A 159 6.32 6.50 -0.69
N HIS A 160 6.85 7.27 -1.65
CA HIS A 160 6.08 8.13 -2.56
C HIS A 160 6.41 7.85 -4.03
N ALA A 161 5.61 8.41 -4.95
CA ALA A 161 5.92 8.35 -6.38
C ALA A 161 6.91 9.47 -6.75
N PRO A 162 7.85 9.23 -7.68
CA PRO A 162 8.76 10.27 -8.16
C PRO A 162 8.02 11.40 -8.87
N ASP A 163 8.62 12.59 -8.88
CA ASP A 163 8.26 13.68 -9.77
C ASP A 163 8.53 13.24 -11.22
N ILE A 164 7.59 13.51 -12.14
CA ILE A 164 7.71 13.12 -13.55
C ILE A 164 7.84 14.37 -14.42
N GLY A 165 9.08 14.63 -14.87
CA GLY A 165 9.45 15.73 -15.74
C GLY A 165 9.82 15.28 -17.16
N SER A 166 10.36 16.22 -17.93
CA SER A 166 10.91 16.00 -19.28
C SER A 166 12.13 16.90 -19.49
N ASP A 167 13.25 16.31 -19.92
CA ASP A 167 14.49 17.05 -20.16
C ASP A 167 14.87 17.11 -21.65
N LYS A 168 15.67 18.12 -22.03
CA LYS A 168 16.10 18.36 -23.42
C LYS A 168 17.13 17.34 -23.93
N ALA A 169 17.90 16.69 -23.05
CA ALA A 169 18.79 15.60 -23.40
C ALA A 169 18.04 14.29 -23.70
N TRP A 170 16.87 14.10 -23.08
CA TRP A 170 16.02 12.91 -23.25
C TRP A 170 14.59 13.28 -23.72
N PRO A 171 14.41 13.96 -24.87
CA PRO A 171 13.15 14.61 -25.26
C PRO A 171 12.01 13.65 -25.69
N LYS A 172 12.17 12.34 -25.43
CA LYS A 172 11.18 11.28 -25.68
C LYS A 172 10.99 10.37 -24.45
N LEU A 173 11.56 10.72 -23.31
CA LEU A 173 11.57 9.91 -22.10
C LEU A 173 10.95 10.71 -20.95
N PRO A 174 10.06 10.11 -20.12
CA PRO A 174 9.80 10.67 -18.80
C PRO A 174 11.09 10.61 -17.98
N ILE A 175 11.36 11.69 -17.26
CA ILE A 175 12.43 11.76 -16.28
C ILE A 175 11.78 11.67 -14.90
N GLU A 176 12.12 10.63 -14.14
CA GLU A 176 11.51 10.28 -12.86
C GLU A 176 12.49 10.59 -11.73
N GLU A 177 12.22 11.62 -10.94
CA GLU A 177 13.14 12.20 -9.94
C GLU A 177 12.56 12.12 -8.52
N HIS A 178 13.41 11.88 -7.54
CA HIS A 178 13.10 12.05 -6.11
C HIS A 178 13.92 13.21 -5.54
N HIS A 179 13.23 14.10 -4.82
CA HIS A 179 13.77 15.26 -4.12
C HIS A 179 13.65 15.08 -2.60
N ASP A 180 14.35 15.92 -1.83
CA ASP A 180 14.34 16.03 -0.37
C ASP A 180 14.60 14.72 0.41
N VAL A 181 13.63 13.79 0.50
CA VAL A 181 13.77 12.50 1.18
C VAL A 181 12.94 11.42 0.50
N VAL A 182 13.53 10.23 0.31
CA VAL A 182 12.85 9.03 -0.20
C VAL A 182 13.28 7.79 0.58
N THR A 183 12.31 6.95 0.99
CA THR A 183 12.58 5.65 1.61
C THR A 183 12.11 4.50 0.74
N TRP A 184 13.04 3.71 0.21
CA TRP A 184 12.73 2.46 -0.47
C TRP A 184 12.66 1.31 0.53
N THR A 185 11.57 0.53 0.50
CA THR A 185 11.39 -0.66 1.36
C THR A 185 11.14 -1.91 0.53
N ALA A 186 11.74 -3.04 0.92
CA ALA A 186 11.49 -4.36 0.36
C ALA A 186 11.14 -5.38 1.47
N PRO A 187 10.14 -6.26 1.28
CA PRO A 187 9.83 -7.35 2.21
C PRO A 187 10.74 -8.56 1.99
N PHE A 188 11.06 -9.32 3.04
CA PHE A 188 11.89 -10.52 2.96
C PHE A 188 11.41 -11.69 3.82
N THR A 189 11.85 -12.90 3.47
CA THR A 189 11.78 -14.12 4.31
C THR A 189 13.14 -14.41 4.94
N VAL A 190 13.15 -14.87 6.18
CA VAL A 190 14.38 -15.21 6.92
C VAL A 190 14.86 -16.60 6.51
N ALA A 191 16.01 -16.68 5.84
CA ALA A 191 16.58 -17.90 5.28
C ALA A 191 17.59 -18.58 6.23
N LYS A 192 18.28 -17.78 7.04
CA LYS A 192 19.18 -18.21 8.13
C LYS A 192 18.75 -17.43 9.38
N GLU A 193 18.74 -18.06 10.54
CA GLU A 193 18.27 -17.41 11.79
C GLU A 193 19.04 -16.12 12.07
N LEU A 194 18.31 -15.00 12.13
CA LEU A 194 18.86 -13.69 12.48
C LEU A 194 18.78 -13.44 13.98
N LYS A 195 19.91 -13.05 14.55
CA LYS A 195 20.04 -12.53 15.92
C LYS A 195 19.84 -11.01 15.89
N PRO A 196 18.71 -10.48 16.41
CA PRO A 196 18.51 -9.04 16.48
C PRO A 196 19.65 -8.34 17.24
N GLU A 197 19.91 -7.09 16.88
CA GLU A 197 21.00 -6.23 17.42
C GLU A 197 22.45 -6.73 17.18
N GLN A 198 22.65 -8.01 16.81
CA GLN A 198 23.97 -8.57 16.47
C GLN A 198 24.17 -8.69 14.95
N ASP A 199 23.18 -9.22 14.23
CA ASP A 199 23.27 -9.42 12.79
C ASP A 199 22.86 -8.16 12.01
N THR A 200 23.52 -7.92 10.88
CA THR A 200 23.22 -6.82 9.94
C THR A 200 22.97 -7.37 8.54
N LEU A 201 22.19 -6.63 7.75
CA LEU A 201 21.95 -6.95 6.34
C LEU A 201 22.73 -5.98 5.46
N GLN A 202 23.40 -6.47 4.43
CA GLN A 202 24.18 -5.65 3.48
C GLN A 202 23.37 -5.41 2.21
N VAL A 203 23.38 -4.17 1.71
CA VAL A 203 22.69 -3.75 0.48
C VAL A 203 23.63 -2.86 -0.34
N SER A 204 23.72 -3.06 -1.67
CA SER A 204 24.31 -2.03 -2.55
C SER A 204 23.26 -1.04 -3.02
N LEU A 205 23.65 0.23 -3.09
CA LEU A 205 22.92 1.30 -3.76
C LEU A 205 23.83 1.85 -4.86
N ASP A 206 23.41 1.67 -6.10
CA ASP A 206 24.16 2.09 -7.29
C ASP A 206 23.28 3.03 -8.15
N GLY A 207 23.78 4.21 -8.53
CA GLY A 207 22.97 5.22 -9.22
C GLY A 207 23.71 6.53 -9.50
N GLN A 208 22.96 7.62 -9.67
CA GLN A 208 23.48 8.99 -9.83
C GLN A 208 22.70 9.98 -8.97
N VAL A 209 23.42 10.93 -8.37
CA VAL A 209 22.87 12.10 -7.67
C VAL A 209 23.21 13.33 -8.53
N CYS A 210 22.18 14.04 -8.99
CA CYS A 210 22.33 15.13 -9.95
C CYS A 210 21.83 16.46 -9.38
N MET A 211 22.45 17.55 -9.81
CA MET A 211 22.03 18.92 -9.46
C MET A 211 21.00 19.40 -10.46
N THR A 212 20.01 20.17 -10.00
CA THR A 212 19.12 20.94 -10.89
C THR A 212 19.99 21.81 -11.81
N GLY A 213 19.91 21.57 -13.13
CA GLY A 213 20.82 22.17 -14.12
C GLY A 213 21.89 21.22 -14.71
N GLY A 214 21.89 19.93 -14.35
CA GLY A 214 22.51 18.85 -15.15
C GLY A 214 23.90 18.38 -14.71
N SER A 215 24.38 18.75 -13.52
CA SER A 215 25.67 18.23 -13.01
C SER A 215 25.46 16.96 -12.19
N CYS A 216 25.84 15.80 -12.75
CA CYS A 216 25.62 14.48 -12.15
C CYS A 216 26.88 13.87 -11.54
N VAL A 217 26.73 13.22 -10.38
CA VAL A 217 27.79 12.46 -9.70
C VAL A 217 27.33 11.02 -9.48
N PRO A 218 28.08 10.00 -9.96
CA PRO A 218 27.77 8.60 -9.66
C PRO A 218 27.86 8.29 -8.16
N VAL A 219 26.97 7.42 -7.69
CA VAL A 219 26.98 6.86 -6.34
C VAL A 219 27.02 5.34 -6.45
N SER A 220 27.89 4.72 -5.66
CA SER A 220 27.98 3.27 -5.46
C SER A 220 28.36 3.04 -4.00
N GLU A 221 27.37 2.71 -3.18
CA GLU A 221 27.47 2.61 -1.72
C GLU A 221 27.16 1.20 -1.25
N LYS A 222 27.77 0.77 -0.14
CA LYS A 222 27.46 -0.50 0.53
C LYS A 222 26.91 -0.21 1.92
N LEU A 223 25.59 -0.28 2.02
CA LEU A 223 24.84 0.12 3.20
C LEU A 223 24.69 -1.07 4.15
N THR A 224 25.11 -0.86 5.40
CA THR A 224 24.90 -1.80 6.51
C THR A 224 23.56 -1.48 7.16
N ALA A 225 22.55 -2.29 6.88
CA ALA A 225 21.25 -2.20 7.50
C ALA A 225 21.28 -2.78 8.92
N ASN A 226 21.04 -1.92 9.91
CA ASN A 226 21.01 -2.30 11.33
C ASN A 226 19.59 -2.72 11.74
N PHE A 227 19.48 -3.56 12.78
CA PHE A 227 18.19 -3.90 13.36
C PHE A 227 17.55 -2.66 14.00
N LYS A 228 16.35 -2.28 13.56
CA LYS A 228 15.60 -1.12 14.06
C LYS A 228 14.50 -1.48 15.07
N GLY A 229 14.01 -2.72 15.02
CA GLY A 229 12.98 -3.21 15.94
C GLY A 229 12.17 -4.36 15.37
N ARG A 230 11.17 -4.81 16.14
CA ARG A 230 10.14 -5.71 15.64
C ARG A 230 8.87 -4.94 15.31
N TYR A 231 8.32 -5.18 14.13
CA TYR A 231 6.88 -5.04 13.90
C TYR A 231 6.22 -6.40 14.16
N GLY A 232 4.90 -6.52 14.01
CA GLY A 232 4.27 -7.83 13.98
C GLY A 232 2.77 -7.82 14.21
N GLU A 233 2.20 -9.02 14.21
CA GLU A 233 0.75 -9.20 14.20
C GLU A 233 0.07 -8.66 15.46
N THR A 234 -0.56 -7.48 15.31
CA THR A 234 -1.86 -7.28 15.99
C THR A 234 -2.78 -8.44 15.57
N PRO A 235 -3.48 -9.10 16.50
CA PRO A 235 -4.26 -10.30 16.21
C PRO A 235 -5.12 -10.15 14.96
N ARG A 236 -4.91 -11.03 13.97
CA ARG A 236 -5.56 -10.94 12.66
C ARG A 236 -7.03 -11.29 12.75
N SER A 237 -7.85 -10.27 12.99
CA SER A 237 -9.31 -10.38 12.97
C SER A 237 -9.86 -10.01 11.59
N ASP A 238 -10.78 -10.82 11.07
CA ASP A 238 -11.54 -10.52 9.84
C ASP A 238 -12.51 -9.33 10.04
N SER A 239 -12.87 -9.03 11.29
CA SER A 239 -13.70 -7.88 11.70
C SER A 239 -13.15 -7.19 12.95
N LEU A 240 -13.15 -5.87 12.97
CA LEU A 240 -12.75 -5.06 14.13
C LEU A 240 -13.86 -4.08 14.52
N ARG A 241 -14.17 -3.98 15.81
CA ARG A 241 -14.94 -2.86 16.38
C ARG A 241 -14.04 -2.09 17.33
N ILE A 242 -14.07 -0.76 17.28
CA ILE A 242 -13.30 0.09 18.20
C ILE A 242 -14.15 0.34 19.45
N THR A 243 -13.55 0.17 20.64
CA THR A 243 -14.21 0.45 21.91
C THR A 243 -14.76 1.88 21.94
N GLY A 244 -16.05 2.03 22.21
CA GLY A 244 -16.74 3.33 22.20
C GLY A 244 -17.38 3.71 20.86
N THR A 245 -17.16 2.95 19.78
CA THR A 245 -17.81 3.15 18.47
C THR A 245 -18.85 2.06 18.17
N GLN A 246 -19.76 2.39 17.25
CA GLN A 246 -20.93 1.58 16.87
C GLN A 246 -20.82 1.12 15.42
N ALA A 247 -19.59 0.79 14.99
CA ALA A 247 -19.28 0.27 13.66
C ALA A 247 -18.39 -0.98 13.75
N THR A 248 -18.85 -2.07 13.14
CA THR A 248 -18.04 -3.24 12.81
C THR A 248 -17.33 -2.99 11.49
N TRP A 249 -16.01 -3.13 11.46
CA TRP A 249 -15.19 -2.82 10.30
C TRP A 249 -14.56 -4.10 9.72
N THR A 250 -14.83 -4.42 8.45
CA THR A 250 -14.21 -5.54 7.71
C THR A 250 -13.48 -5.04 6.46
N ALA A 251 -12.47 -5.77 5.97
CA ALA A 251 -11.76 -5.38 4.74
C ALA A 251 -11.29 -6.59 3.92
N SER A 252 -11.20 -6.43 2.60
CA SER A 252 -10.69 -7.49 1.72
C SER A 252 -10.04 -6.91 0.47
N ILE A 253 -9.14 -7.67 -0.17
CA ILE A 253 -8.60 -7.38 -1.49
C ILE A 253 -9.02 -8.46 -2.49
N ALA A 254 -9.42 -8.04 -3.69
CA ALA A 254 -9.78 -8.92 -4.79
C ALA A 254 -9.34 -8.31 -6.15
N PRO A 255 -8.65 -9.08 -7.02
CA PRO A 255 -8.01 -10.36 -6.73
C PRO A 255 -6.85 -10.18 -5.73
N ALA A 256 -6.54 -11.20 -4.93
CA ALA A 256 -5.35 -11.17 -4.06
C ALA A 256 -4.04 -11.56 -4.78
N GLN A 257 -4.14 -12.10 -6.01
CA GLN A 257 -3.04 -12.42 -6.91
C GLN A 257 -3.36 -11.87 -8.30
N VAL A 258 -2.42 -11.12 -8.89
CA VAL A 258 -2.60 -10.36 -10.14
C VAL A 258 -1.29 -10.31 -10.94
N LYS A 259 -1.33 -9.87 -12.20
CA LYS A 259 -0.14 -9.67 -13.06
C LYS A 259 0.23 -8.18 -13.16
N PRO A 260 1.43 -7.84 -13.67
CA PRO A 260 1.77 -6.47 -14.03
C PRO A 260 0.76 -5.89 -15.03
N GLY A 261 0.25 -4.69 -14.75
CA GLY A 261 -0.80 -4.03 -15.54
C GLY A 261 -2.25 -4.30 -15.11
N ASP A 262 -2.51 -5.35 -14.31
CA ASP A 262 -3.86 -5.69 -13.83
C ASP A 262 -4.41 -4.68 -12.80
N LEU A 263 -5.69 -4.84 -12.47
CA LEU A 263 -6.37 -4.13 -11.38
C LEU A 263 -6.67 -5.07 -10.21
N ALA A 264 -6.51 -4.57 -8.99
CA ALA A 264 -7.11 -5.12 -7.78
C ALA A 264 -7.99 -4.05 -7.10
N VAL A 265 -8.86 -4.45 -6.19
CA VAL A 265 -9.73 -3.54 -5.42
C VAL A 265 -9.65 -3.90 -3.95
N ILE A 266 -9.26 -2.94 -3.11
CA ILE A 266 -9.54 -3.02 -1.67
C ILE A 266 -11.00 -2.66 -1.47
N SER A 267 -11.76 -3.54 -0.83
CA SER A 267 -13.08 -3.23 -0.26
C SER A 267 -12.93 -3.01 1.24
N LEU A 268 -13.24 -1.82 1.71
CA LEU A 268 -13.26 -1.41 3.11
C LEU A 268 -14.72 -1.19 3.53
N THR A 269 -15.24 -2.04 4.41
CA THR A 269 -16.62 -1.96 4.88
C THR A 269 -16.70 -1.50 6.34
N ALA A 270 -17.65 -0.61 6.61
CA ALA A 270 -18.20 -0.30 7.93
C ALA A 270 -19.66 -0.74 7.96
N ASP A 271 -20.02 -1.57 8.94
CA ASP A 271 -21.35 -2.04 9.28
C ASP A 271 -21.75 -1.32 10.59
N THR A 272 -22.68 -0.36 10.52
CA THR A 272 -23.11 0.42 11.71
C THR A 272 -24.31 -0.22 12.41
N ASP A 273 -24.34 -0.11 13.75
CA ASP A 273 -25.47 -0.58 14.55
C ASP A 273 -26.79 0.11 14.12
N GLU A 274 -27.92 -0.55 14.36
CA GLU A 274 -29.24 0.02 14.08
C GLU A 274 -29.44 1.37 14.80
N GLY A 275 -29.84 2.40 14.04
CA GLY A 275 -29.97 3.77 14.54
C GLY A 275 -28.65 4.55 14.66
N TYR A 276 -27.53 4.00 14.18
CA TYR A 276 -26.24 4.70 14.07
C TYR A 276 -25.81 4.90 12.61
N HIS A 277 -25.10 6.00 12.38
CA HIS A 277 -24.59 6.42 11.08
C HIS A 277 -23.10 6.78 11.10
N ILE A 278 -22.51 6.81 9.91
CA ILE A 278 -21.10 7.18 9.65
C ILE A 278 -21.02 8.20 8.51
N TYR A 279 -20.01 9.08 8.53
CA TYR A 279 -19.88 10.18 7.58
C TYR A 279 -19.21 9.77 6.25
N PRO A 280 -19.49 10.45 5.12
CA PRO A 280 -18.88 10.16 3.83
C PRO A 280 -17.35 10.26 3.84
N PHE A 281 -16.70 9.65 2.85
CA PHE A 281 -15.27 9.90 2.61
C PHE A 281 -15.10 11.27 1.95
N VAL A 282 -14.29 12.13 2.58
CA VAL A 282 -14.00 13.51 2.16
C VAL A 282 -12.51 13.75 2.35
N GLU A 283 -11.84 14.35 1.35
CA GLU A 283 -10.39 14.62 1.41
C GLU A 283 -10.10 15.93 2.15
N GLU A 284 -10.98 16.90 1.98
CA GLU A 284 -11.03 18.20 2.63
C GLU A 284 -11.17 18.09 4.15
N ASP A 285 -10.66 19.09 4.89
CA ASP A 285 -10.78 19.11 6.35
C ASP A 285 -12.13 19.68 6.79
N THR A 286 -13.05 18.76 7.11
CA THR A 286 -14.40 19.06 7.61
C THR A 286 -14.64 18.33 8.92
N ASP A 287 -15.50 18.87 9.79
CA ASP A 287 -15.84 18.22 11.06
C ASP A 287 -16.45 16.82 10.89
N TYR A 288 -17.24 16.61 9.83
CA TYR A 288 -18.06 15.40 9.61
C TYR A 288 -17.58 14.63 8.39
N ARG A 289 -16.54 13.79 8.58
CA ARG A 289 -15.94 12.96 7.52
C ARG A 289 -15.39 11.63 8.04
N THR A 290 -15.34 10.64 7.14
CA THR A 290 -14.43 9.49 7.24
C THR A 290 -13.16 9.80 6.44
N VAL A 291 -12.00 9.67 7.06
CA VAL A 291 -10.69 9.82 6.41
C VAL A 291 -10.14 8.43 6.09
N ILE A 292 -9.63 8.23 4.88
CA ILE A 292 -8.98 6.98 4.44
C ILE A 292 -7.69 7.34 3.72
N VAL A 293 -6.54 6.96 4.28
CA VAL A 293 -5.20 7.25 3.75
C VAL A 293 -4.44 5.94 3.57
N ALA A 294 -3.74 5.77 2.44
CA ALA A 294 -2.82 4.65 2.26
C ALA A 294 -1.40 5.05 2.71
N THR A 295 -0.96 4.48 3.83
CA THR A 295 0.35 4.72 4.48
C THR A 295 1.46 3.86 3.88
N SER A 296 1.14 2.68 3.33
CA SER A 296 2.00 1.96 2.39
C SER A 296 1.21 1.62 1.13
N LYS A 297 1.67 2.16 0.00
CA LYS A 297 1.10 1.89 -1.34
C LYS A 297 1.88 0.83 -2.12
N ALA A 298 3.06 0.43 -1.64
CA ALA A 298 3.98 -0.45 -2.35
C ALA A 298 4.19 -0.05 -3.84
N GLY A 299 4.28 1.24 -4.15
CA GLY A 299 4.48 1.74 -5.53
C GLY A 299 3.33 1.45 -6.51
N LEU A 300 2.24 0.85 -6.02
CA LEU A 300 1.04 0.60 -6.79
C LEU A 300 0.21 1.90 -6.91
N ARG A 301 -0.55 2.02 -7.99
CA ARG A 301 -1.32 3.24 -8.27
C ARG A 301 -2.73 3.13 -7.68
N PHE A 302 -2.87 3.57 -6.44
CA PHE A 302 -4.16 3.69 -5.73
C PHE A 302 -5.00 4.83 -6.32
N GLY A 303 -6.26 4.56 -6.63
CA GLY A 303 -7.28 5.58 -6.88
C GLY A 303 -8.00 6.01 -5.60
N LYS A 304 -8.91 7.00 -5.72
CA LYS A 304 -9.70 7.50 -4.59
C LYS A 304 -10.67 6.43 -4.05
N PRO A 305 -10.93 6.38 -2.74
CA PRO A 305 -12.03 5.60 -2.17
C PRO A 305 -13.39 6.02 -2.77
N GLN A 306 -14.19 5.05 -3.21
CA GLN A 306 -15.51 5.28 -3.80
C GLN A 306 -16.55 4.33 -3.19
N THR A 307 -17.67 4.85 -2.71
CA THR A 307 -18.80 4.04 -2.23
C THR A 307 -19.97 4.11 -3.22
N LYS A 308 -20.90 3.14 -3.12
CA LYS A 308 -22.22 3.17 -3.76
C LYS A 308 -23.37 3.29 -2.74
N ALA A 309 -23.05 3.39 -1.45
CA ALA A 309 -24.04 3.68 -0.42
C ALA A 309 -24.65 5.06 -0.68
N ALA A 310 -25.97 5.17 -0.53
CA ALA A 310 -26.66 6.45 -0.59
C ALA A 310 -26.26 7.33 0.60
N THR A 311 -26.31 8.65 0.44
CA THR A 311 -26.19 9.61 1.54
C THR A 311 -27.54 10.16 1.92
N GLU A 312 -27.81 10.22 3.22
CA GLU A 312 -28.90 10.97 3.82
C GLU A 312 -28.40 12.35 4.26
N VAL A 313 -29.33 13.24 4.62
CA VAL A 313 -29.05 14.62 5.05
C VAL A 313 -29.79 14.89 6.36
N ASP A 314 -29.09 15.46 7.35
CA ASP A 314 -29.73 16.14 8.48
C ASP A 314 -29.61 17.65 8.25
N ASP A 315 -30.76 18.33 8.16
CA ASP A 315 -30.94 19.75 7.91
C ASP A 315 -31.34 20.55 9.18
N ARG A 316 -31.29 19.92 10.36
CA ARG A 316 -31.61 20.53 11.66
C ARG A 316 -30.47 21.39 12.23
N LEU A 317 -29.30 21.38 11.58
CA LEU A 317 -28.12 22.18 11.91
C LEU A 317 -27.94 23.32 10.89
N ASP A 318 -27.35 24.44 11.33
CA ASP A 318 -27.09 25.62 10.47
C ASP A 318 -26.30 25.30 9.19
N THR A 319 -25.50 24.23 9.21
CA THR A 319 -24.89 23.62 8.03
C THR A 319 -25.40 22.19 7.92
N PRO A 320 -26.15 21.83 6.85
CA PRO A 320 -26.65 20.47 6.66
C PRO A 320 -25.51 19.45 6.58
N ILE A 321 -25.62 18.37 7.36
CA ILE A 321 -24.62 17.28 7.39
C ILE A 321 -25.10 16.11 6.52
N THR A 322 -24.19 15.50 5.78
CA THR A 322 -24.46 14.27 5.01
C THR A 322 -23.91 13.06 5.74
N PHE A 323 -24.65 11.96 5.76
CA PHE A 323 -24.26 10.72 6.43
C PHE A 323 -24.71 9.47 5.68
N HIS A 324 -24.21 8.32 6.09
CA HIS A 324 -24.63 7.01 5.62
C HIS A 324 -25.16 6.18 6.79
N SER A 325 -26.34 5.57 6.62
CA SER A 325 -26.91 4.61 7.56
C SER A 325 -26.56 3.17 7.15
N GLY A 326 -26.14 2.34 8.11
CA GLY A 326 -25.85 0.91 7.89
C GLY A 326 -24.58 0.64 7.08
N ASP A 327 -24.66 -0.38 6.21
CA ASP A 327 -23.52 -0.96 5.48
C ASP A 327 -22.89 0.00 4.43
N VAL A 328 -21.72 0.56 4.74
CA VAL A 328 -20.92 1.38 3.82
C VAL A 328 -19.69 0.63 3.36
N THR A 329 -19.59 0.35 2.06
CA THR A 329 -18.38 -0.27 1.46
C THR A 329 -17.69 0.67 0.48
N TRP A 330 -16.61 1.30 0.96
CA TRP A 330 -15.66 2.02 0.11
C TRP A 330 -14.80 1.03 -0.68
N ARG A 331 -14.71 1.23 -2.00
CA ARG A 331 -13.82 0.51 -2.91
C ARG A 331 -12.67 1.42 -3.31
N ILE A 332 -11.46 0.94 -3.13
CA ILE A 332 -10.22 1.66 -3.45
C ILE A 332 -9.56 0.85 -4.57
N PRO A 333 -9.63 1.30 -5.84
CA PRO A 333 -9.01 0.59 -6.95
C PRO A 333 -7.49 0.76 -6.90
N ILE A 334 -6.78 -0.32 -7.17
CA ILE A 334 -5.32 -0.38 -7.25
C ILE A 334 -4.96 -0.84 -8.66
N ARG A 335 -4.20 -0.03 -9.39
CA ARG A 335 -3.58 -0.45 -10.66
C ARG A 335 -2.13 -0.86 -10.41
N VAL A 336 -1.80 -2.08 -10.79
CA VAL A 336 -0.42 -2.57 -10.81
C VAL A 336 0.30 -1.96 -12.02
N PRO A 337 1.49 -1.36 -11.87
CA PRO A 337 2.29 -0.92 -13.02
C PRO A 337 2.59 -2.07 -14.00
N PRO A 338 2.60 -1.84 -15.32
CA PRO A 338 3.06 -2.85 -16.29
C PRO A 338 4.53 -3.28 -16.09
N SER A 339 5.33 -2.43 -15.42
CA SER A 339 6.71 -2.65 -15.01
C SER A 339 6.87 -3.27 -13.61
N ALA A 340 5.79 -3.70 -12.96
CA ALA A 340 5.88 -4.33 -11.64
C ALA A 340 6.61 -5.69 -11.71
N GLU A 341 7.50 -5.93 -10.75
CA GLU A 341 8.18 -7.22 -10.60
C GLU A 341 7.25 -8.25 -9.94
N ALA A 342 7.60 -9.53 -10.03
CA ALA A 342 6.90 -10.58 -9.30
C ALA A 342 7.27 -10.54 -7.81
N GLY A 343 6.28 -10.60 -6.92
CA GLY A 343 6.52 -10.58 -5.48
C GLY A 343 5.30 -10.22 -4.63
N GLU A 344 5.53 -10.05 -3.33
CA GLU A 344 4.55 -9.56 -2.37
C GLU A 344 4.69 -8.05 -2.17
N TYR A 345 3.57 -7.35 -2.29
CA TYR A 345 3.46 -5.90 -2.19
C TYR A 345 2.69 -5.56 -0.90
N PRO A 346 3.37 -5.12 0.18
CA PRO A 346 2.75 -4.90 1.49
C PRO A 346 1.95 -3.58 1.51
N LEU A 347 0.66 -3.67 1.82
CA LEU A 347 -0.28 -2.55 1.76
C LEU A 347 -0.74 -2.17 3.17
N GLU A 348 -0.69 -0.89 3.48
CA GLU A 348 -1.15 -0.35 4.76
C GLU A 348 -2.05 0.87 4.52
N LEU A 349 -3.18 0.94 5.24
CA LEU A 349 -4.06 2.10 5.32
C LEU A 349 -4.18 2.59 6.77
N GLN A 350 -4.58 3.83 6.94
CA GLN A 350 -5.20 4.36 8.14
C GLN A 350 -6.59 4.89 7.81
N VAL A 351 -7.53 4.71 8.74
CA VAL A 351 -8.92 5.12 8.64
C VAL A 351 -9.30 5.86 9.91
N GLY A 352 -9.70 7.13 9.77
CA GLY A 352 -10.21 7.96 10.85
C GLY A 352 -11.72 8.15 10.69
N PHE A 353 -12.50 7.90 11.74
CA PHE A 353 -13.96 7.95 11.68
C PHE A 353 -14.58 8.31 13.03
N MET A 354 -15.91 8.46 13.04
CA MET A 354 -16.74 8.45 14.26
C MET A 354 -18.13 7.92 13.89
N THR A 355 -18.84 7.37 14.87
CA THR A 355 -20.23 6.92 14.72
C THR A 355 -21.15 7.82 15.54
N CYS A 356 -22.29 8.19 14.99
CA CYS A 356 -23.27 9.03 15.68
C CYS A 356 -24.68 8.46 15.55
N ASN A 357 -25.60 9.00 16.34
CA ASN A 357 -27.04 8.84 16.24
C ASN A 357 -27.71 10.22 16.41
N ASP A 358 -29.05 10.29 16.37
CA ASP A 358 -29.86 11.51 16.55
C ASP A 358 -29.59 12.35 17.83
N ARG A 359 -28.71 11.90 18.74
CA ARG A 359 -28.49 12.51 20.07
C ARG A 359 -27.02 12.70 20.45
N SER A 360 -26.11 11.96 19.84
CA SER A 360 -24.74 11.80 20.35
C SER A 360 -23.79 11.20 19.32
N CYS A 361 -22.49 11.48 19.48
CA CYS A 361 -21.40 10.92 18.68
C CYS A 361 -20.38 10.20 19.57
N SER A 362 -19.69 9.20 19.02
CA SER A 362 -18.46 8.67 19.57
C SER A 362 -17.35 9.72 19.52
N ALA A 363 -16.28 9.51 20.30
CA ALA A 363 -15.02 10.18 20.03
C ALA A 363 -14.51 9.84 18.61
N ARG A 364 -13.75 10.76 18.01
CA ARG A 364 -13.01 10.48 16.77
C ARG A 364 -12.04 9.31 17.03
N SER A 365 -12.12 8.28 16.20
CA SER A 365 -11.48 6.98 16.42
C SER A 365 -10.67 6.57 15.20
N GLY A 366 -9.51 5.93 15.43
CA GLY A 366 -8.60 5.48 14.39
C GLY A 366 -8.53 3.96 14.28
N LEU A 367 -8.37 3.46 13.05
CA LEU A 367 -7.90 2.11 12.80
C LEU A 367 -6.86 2.05 11.67
N SER A 368 -5.89 1.16 11.78
CA SER A 368 -4.98 0.83 10.67
C SER A 368 -5.45 -0.44 9.97
N VAL A 369 -5.28 -0.54 8.66
CA VAL A 369 -5.60 -1.73 7.85
C VAL A 369 -4.31 -2.25 7.23
N ALA A 370 -4.03 -3.55 7.35
CA ALA A 370 -2.78 -4.14 6.86
C ALA A 370 -3.03 -5.40 6.02
N GLY A 371 -2.21 -5.60 4.99
CA GLY A 371 -2.23 -6.80 4.18
C GLY A 371 -1.21 -6.78 3.05
N LYS A 372 -1.46 -7.56 2.00
CA LYS A 372 -0.60 -7.64 0.82
C LYS A 372 -1.38 -7.95 -0.45
N LEU A 373 -0.84 -7.51 -1.58
CA LEU A 373 -1.18 -7.98 -2.91
C LEU A 373 0.01 -8.81 -3.42
N THR A 374 -0.23 -9.94 -4.10
CA THR A 374 0.85 -10.71 -4.74
C THR A 374 0.82 -10.47 -6.24
N VAL A 375 1.91 -9.94 -6.78
CA VAL A 375 2.12 -9.85 -8.24
C VAL A 375 2.79 -11.13 -8.71
N THR A 376 2.12 -11.89 -9.57
CA THR A 376 2.68 -13.06 -10.25
C THR A 376 3.53 -12.63 -11.43
N SER A 377 4.58 -13.40 -11.75
CA SER A 377 5.35 -13.19 -12.99
C SER A 377 4.43 -13.24 -14.22
N ALA A 378 4.67 -12.34 -15.17
CA ALA A 378 4.11 -12.50 -16.51
C ALA A 378 4.61 -13.83 -17.10
N PRO A 379 3.77 -14.58 -17.83
CA PRO A 379 4.25 -15.75 -18.57
C PRO A 379 5.29 -15.26 -19.59
N SER A 380 6.51 -15.78 -19.50
CA SER A 380 7.50 -15.57 -20.54
C SER A 380 7.01 -16.24 -21.82
N THR A 381 6.59 -15.44 -22.80
CA THR A 381 6.50 -15.91 -24.18
C THR A 381 7.91 -16.38 -24.56
N PRO A 382 8.14 -17.68 -24.83
CA PRO A 382 9.43 -18.11 -25.31
C PRO A 382 9.67 -17.42 -26.66
N ASP A 383 10.84 -16.80 -26.82
CA ASP A 383 11.19 -16.17 -28.09
C ASP A 383 11.35 -17.28 -29.15
N VAL A 384 10.34 -17.43 -30.00
CA VAL A 384 10.33 -18.41 -31.09
C VAL A 384 11.20 -17.84 -32.20
N ALA A 385 12.51 -18.01 -32.03
CA ALA A 385 13.52 -17.68 -33.02
C ALA A 385 13.13 -18.31 -34.36
N LEU A 386 12.70 -17.46 -35.30
CA LEU A 386 12.32 -17.89 -36.64
C LEU A 386 13.54 -18.56 -37.31
N PRO A 387 13.43 -19.82 -37.76
CA PRO A 387 14.52 -20.46 -38.47
C PRO A 387 14.76 -19.71 -39.78
N LEU A 388 16.00 -19.26 -39.99
CA LEU A 388 16.42 -18.70 -41.27
C LEU A 388 16.53 -19.83 -42.30
N THR A 389 15.76 -19.71 -43.39
CA THR A 389 15.78 -20.60 -44.57
C THR A 389 15.71 -19.77 -45.84
#